data_AF-A0AB38AGY9-F1
#
_entry.id   AF-A0AB38AGY9-F1
#
_cell.length_a   1.000
_cell.length_b   1.000
_cell.length_c   1.000
_cell.angle_alpha   90.00
_cell.angle_beta   90.00
_cell.angle_gamma   90.00
#
_symmetry.space_group_name_H-M   'P 1'
#
loop_
_entity.id
_entity.type
_entity.pdbx_description
1 polymer ?
#
loop_
_entity_poly.entity_id
_entity_poly.type
_entity_poly.pdbx_seq_one_letter_code
_entity_poly.pdbx_strand_id
1 'polypeptide(L)'
;MSGTYLGMPAFPRAAATATRDTRLRANLTHATHTIRDKRAKAVAELDDWAELRAAGAAVKDRTLRHLDHYLERLEAAVTAAGGQVHWALDADEANRIVTRLVRETGETEVVKVKSMATQEIGLNEALAGAGIRAYETDLAELIVQLGHDLPSHILVPAIHRNRSEIRDIFRREMAAWGRPAPEGLADSPAELAEAARLHLRDKFLSAKVGISGANFMVAETGTLVVVESEGNGRMCLTLPETLISVVGIEKVVPSWQDLEIFLQLLPRSSTAERMNPYTSTWTGTTDGDGPRTFHLVLLDNGRTDTLADTVGRQALRCIRCSACLNVCPVYERAGGHAYGSPYPGPIGAILTPQLRGLAGPLEASLPYASSLCGACYEVCPVAIDIPEVLVHLRERVVQGGPVTLGGTRTVLQPAKGHAAERAAMRAAGWVFDHPGALRTGMRLAARTRRLHPRRLPGPGRAWSRTRDLPEVPAESFRDWWQRTRGMSSGRGTSAEPGVAAEPGTAAEPGTSSGPGTTSGPGTTSGPGTTSGPGTTSGPGTTSGPGTTSGPGTSSEQRGNARGDAE
;
A
#
# COMPACT_ATOMS: atom_id res chain seq x y z
N MET A 1 -9.46 -6.71 19.75
CA MET A 1 -8.24 -6.04 19.16
C MET A 1 -7.00 -6.84 19.52
N SER A 2 -6.10 -7.11 18.58
CA SER A 2 -4.85 -7.86 18.86
C SER A 2 -3.99 -7.18 19.94
N GLY A 3 -3.56 -7.96 20.94
CA GLY A 3 -2.69 -7.50 22.02
C GLY A 3 -1.25 -7.18 21.58
N THR A 4 -0.83 -7.65 20.40
CA THR A 4 0.56 -7.65 19.94
C THR A 4 1.17 -6.25 19.84
N TYR A 5 0.38 -5.22 19.52
CA TYR A 5 0.85 -3.85 19.34
C TYR A 5 0.41 -2.91 20.49
N LEU A 6 -0.22 -3.44 21.54
CA LEU A 6 -0.67 -2.65 22.67
C LEU A 6 0.53 -2.08 23.45
N GLY A 7 0.43 -0.82 23.86
CA GLY A 7 1.47 -0.15 24.65
C GLY A 7 2.66 0.39 23.84
N MET A 8 2.65 0.26 22.51
CA MET A 8 3.68 0.87 21.67
C MET A 8 3.66 2.41 21.78
N PRO A 9 4.83 3.06 21.84
CA PRO A 9 4.90 4.50 22.01
C PRO A 9 4.44 5.23 20.75
N ALA A 10 3.92 6.45 20.91
CA ALA A 10 3.59 7.33 19.79
C ALA A 10 4.76 7.47 18.81
N PHE A 11 4.44 7.63 17.52
CA PHE A 11 5.39 7.57 16.41
C PHE A 11 6.65 8.44 16.63
N PRO A 12 6.58 9.71 17.09
CA PRO A 12 7.77 10.53 17.28
C PRO A 12 8.78 9.93 18.28
N ARG A 13 8.29 9.24 19.32
CA ARG A 13 9.14 8.56 20.31
C ARG A 13 9.74 7.28 19.74
N ALA A 14 8.93 6.48 19.06
CA ALA A 14 9.38 5.24 18.42
C ALA A 14 10.44 5.51 17.34
N ALA A 15 10.19 6.50 16.48
CA ALA A 15 11.08 6.92 15.40
C ALA A 15 12.41 7.48 15.94
N ALA A 16 12.40 8.20 17.07
CA ALA A 16 13.63 8.72 17.68
C ALA A 16 14.61 7.60 18.10
N THR A 17 14.09 6.44 18.52
CA THR A 17 14.91 5.25 18.79
C THR A 17 15.39 4.61 17.50
N ALA A 18 14.47 4.34 16.57
CA ALA A 18 14.79 3.63 15.32
C ALA A 18 15.81 4.38 14.44
N THR A 19 15.75 5.72 14.40
CA THR A 19 16.67 6.54 13.60
C THR A 19 18.13 6.51 14.07
N ARG A 20 18.39 6.00 15.28
CA ARG A 20 19.74 5.76 15.82
C ARG A 20 20.31 4.40 15.46
N ASP A 21 19.48 3.46 14.99
CA ASP A 21 19.94 2.18 14.49
C ASP A 21 20.50 2.34 13.08
N THR A 22 21.83 2.37 12.98
CA THR A 22 22.55 2.55 11.72
C THR A 22 22.40 1.35 10.79
N ARG A 23 22.26 0.14 11.33
CA ARG A 23 22.13 -1.10 10.56
C ARG A 23 20.74 -1.20 9.95
N LEU A 24 19.69 -0.95 10.73
CA LEU A 24 18.31 -0.84 10.24
C LEU A 24 18.24 0.15 9.07
N ARG A 25 18.80 1.35 9.26
CA ARG A 25 18.80 2.40 8.23
C ARG A 25 19.56 2.00 6.97
N ALA A 26 20.71 1.35 7.10
CA ALA A 26 21.47 0.86 5.96
C ALA A 26 20.68 -0.20 5.18
N ASN A 27 20.10 -1.17 5.87
CA ASN A 27 19.27 -2.23 5.28
C ASN A 27 18.07 -1.63 4.52
N LEU A 28 17.32 -0.73 5.15
CA LEU A 28 16.16 -0.08 4.54
C LEU A 28 16.53 0.81 3.36
N THR A 29 17.58 1.62 3.46
CA THR A 29 18.04 2.48 2.36
C THR A 29 18.38 1.64 1.13
N HIS A 30 19.15 0.57 1.31
CA HIS A 30 19.53 -0.31 0.21
C HIS A 30 18.32 -1.02 -0.41
N ALA A 31 17.45 -1.60 0.42
CA ALA A 31 16.33 -2.40 -0.06
C ALA A 31 15.27 -1.54 -0.76
N THR A 32 14.88 -0.41 -0.17
CA THR A 32 13.85 0.48 -0.73
C THR A 32 14.29 1.12 -2.04
N HIS A 33 15.56 1.56 -2.16
CA HIS A 33 16.12 2.06 -3.42
C HIS A 33 16.11 0.97 -4.50
N THR A 34 16.58 -0.23 -4.19
CA THR A 34 16.58 -1.35 -5.13
C THR A 34 15.18 -1.67 -5.65
N ILE A 35 14.18 -1.74 -4.76
CA ILE A 35 12.80 -2.02 -5.13
C ILE A 35 12.21 -0.88 -5.98
N ARG A 36 12.45 0.39 -5.58
CA ARG A 36 11.96 1.57 -6.31
C ARG A 36 12.51 1.62 -7.73
N ASP A 37 13.81 1.38 -7.91
CA ASP A 37 14.47 1.47 -9.20
C ASP A 37 14.03 0.34 -10.14
N LYS A 38 13.84 -0.87 -9.62
CA LYS A 38 13.25 -1.99 -10.39
C LYS A 38 11.81 -1.68 -10.81
N ARG A 39 10.98 -1.19 -9.89
CA ARG A 39 9.60 -0.80 -10.18
C ARG A 39 9.53 0.26 -11.28
N ALA A 40 10.37 1.29 -11.21
CA ALA A 40 10.38 2.36 -12.21
C ALA A 40 10.61 1.80 -13.62
N LYS A 41 11.51 0.82 -13.78
CA LYS A 41 11.74 0.14 -15.06
C LYS A 41 10.52 -0.65 -15.52
N ALA A 42 9.95 -1.49 -14.66
CA ALA A 42 8.79 -2.33 -15.01
C ALA A 42 7.52 -1.51 -15.35
N VAL A 43 7.34 -0.38 -14.68
CA VAL A 43 6.25 0.56 -14.96
C VAL A 43 6.45 1.27 -16.29
N ALA A 44 7.68 1.67 -16.62
CA ALA A 44 8.00 2.34 -17.88
C ALA A 44 7.84 1.45 -19.13
N GLU A 45 7.58 0.15 -18.96
CA GLU A 45 7.23 -0.75 -20.06
C GLU A 45 5.78 -0.57 -20.57
N LEU A 46 4.95 0.17 -19.83
CA LEU A 46 3.54 0.40 -20.16
C LEU A 46 3.29 1.89 -20.42
N ASP A 47 3.01 2.23 -21.68
CA ASP A 47 2.69 3.60 -22.10
C ASP A 47 1.36 4.09 -21.48
N ASP A 48 0.45 3.16 -21.20
CA ASP A 48 -0.89 3.38 -20.65
C ASP A 48 -0.95 3.29 -19.11
N TRP A 49 0.20 3.28 -18.41
CA TRP A 49 0.23 3.09 -16.95
C TRP A 49 -0.66 4.07 -16.18
N ALA A 50 -0.75 5.33 -16.62
CA ALA A 50 -1.61 6.32 -15.99
C ALA A 50 -3.11 5.98 -16.14
N GLU A 51 -3.51 5.45 -17.30
CA GLU A 51 -4.88 5.02 -17.58
C GLU A 51 -5.22 3.77 -16.76
N LEU A 52 -4.30 2.80 -16.69
CA LEU A 52 -4.45 1.60 -15.86
C LEU A 52 -4.62 1.95 -14.38
N ARG A 53 -3.87 2.95 -13.88
CA ARG A 53 -4.04 3.46 -12.50
C ARG A 53 -5.42 4.07 -12.27
N ALA A 54 -5.90 4.87 -13.23
CA ALA A 54 -7.21 5.50 -13.16
C ALA A 54 -8.33 4.44 -13.20
N ALA A 55 -8.19 3.41 -14.04
CA ALA A 55 -9.11 2.28 -14.11
C ALA A 55 -9.16 1.51 -12.78
N GLY A 56 -8.00 1.19 -12.20
CA GLY A 56 -7.91 0.51 -10.90
C GLY A 56 -8.58 1.32 -9.78
N ALA A 57 -8.37 2.64 -9.75
CA ALA A 57 -9.05 3.53 -8.81
C ALA A 57 -10.57 3.54 -9.02
N ALA A 58 -11.03 3.69 -10.26
CA ALA A 58 -12.45 3.72 -10.61
C ALA A 58 -13.19 2.43 -10.24
N VAL A 59 -12.57 1.26 -10.48
CA VAL A 59 -13.12 -0.04 -10.08
C VAL A 59 -13.23 -0.12 -8.56
N LYS A 60 -12.18 0.25 -7.81
CA LYS A 60 -12.25 0.24 -6.35
C LYS A 60 -13.32 1.20 -5.82
N ASP A 61 -13.41 2.41 -6.37
CA ASP A 61 -14.41 3.40 -5.95
C ASP A 61 -15.84 2.96 -6.24
N ARG A 62 -16.10 2.37 -7.41
CA ARG A 62 -17.40 1.77 -7.74
C ARG A 62 -17.73 0.64 -6.78
N THR A 63 -16.78 -0.26 -6.55
CA THR A 63 -16.97 -1.44 -5.70
C THR A 63 -17.27 -1.05 -4.26
N LEU A 64 -16.51 -0.10 -3.70
CA LEU A 64 -16.70 0.38 -2.34
C LEU A 64 -18.05 1.10 -2.15
N ARG A 65 -18.58 1.79 -3.18
CA ARG A 65 -19.91 2.43 -3.11
C ARG A 65 -21.08 1.43 -3.10
N HIS A 66 -20.87 0.22 -3.57
CA HIS A 66 -21.87 -0.86 -3.65
C HIS A 66 -21.36 -2.11 -2.94
N LEU A 67 -20.64 -1.90 -1.84
CA LEU A 67 -19.90 -2.96 -1.16
C LEU A 67 -20.86 -4.04 -0.64
N ASP A 68 -21.96 -3.61 -0.04
CA ASP A 68 -23.11 -4.43 0.37
C ASP A 68 -23.58 -5.40 -0.73
N HIS A 69 -23.86 -4.88 -1.93
CA HIS A 69 -24.34 -5.67 -3.05
C HIS A 69 -23.30 -6.71 -3.51
N TYR A 70 -22.03 -6.32 -3.64
CA TYR A 70 -20.98 -7.24 -4.10
C TYR A 70 -20.64 -8.31 -3.07
N LEU A 71 -20.80 -7.98 -1.79
CA LEU A 71 -20.59 -8.88 -0.67
C LEU A 71 -21.66 -9.97 -0.59
N GLU A 72 -22.95 -9.62 -0.72
CA GLU A 72 -24.04 -10.60 -0.77
C GLU A 72 -23.92 -11.51 -2.01
N ARG A 73 -23.55 -10.92 -3.16
CA ARG A 73 -23.29 -11.69 -4.39
C ARG A 73 -22.12 -12.68 -4.21
N LEU A 74 -21.04 -12.22 -3.59
CA LEU A 74 -19.89 -13.06 -3.27
C LEU A 74 -20.29 -14.21 -2.35
N GLU A 75 -21.05 -13.93 -1.29
CA GLU A 75 -21.51 -14.95 -0.35
C GLU A 75 -22.33 -16.03 -1.06
N ALA A 76 -23.34 -15.63 -1.83
CA ALA A 76 -24.16 -16.55 -2.60
C ALA A 76 -23.32 -17.43 -3.56
N ALA A 77 -22.35 -16.84 -4.25
CA ALA A 77 -21.49 -17.56 -5.17
C ALA A 77 -20.55 -18.55 -4.47
N VAL A 78 -19.95 -18.16 -3.33
CA VAL A 78 -19.11 -19.05 -2.52
C VAL A 78 -19.93 -20.23 -1.97
N THR A 79 -21.13 -19.96 -1.45
CA THR A 79 -22.03 -21.01 -0.95
C THR A 79 -22.48 -21.95 -2.06
N ALA A 80 -22.83 -21.42 -3.24
CA ALA A 80 -23.18 -22.24 -4.40
C ALA A 80 -22.03 -23.16 -4.85
N ALA A 81 -20.77 -22.74 -4.63
CA ALA A 81 -19.59 -23.53 -4.93
C ALA A 81 -19.20 -24.53 -3.81
N GLY A 82 -20.01 -24.68 -2.76
CA GLY A 82 -19.74 -25.61 -1.65
C GLY A 82 -18.90 -25.01 -0.50
N GLY A 83 -18.57 -23.73 -0.57
CA GLY A 83 -17.92 -23.01 0.53
C GLY A 83 -18.92 -22.56 1.62
N GLN A 84 -18.39 -22.25 2.80
CA GLN A 84 -19.17 -21.70 3.91
C GLN A 84 -18.67 -20.29 4.25
N VAL A 85 -19.58 -19.32 4.33
CA VAL A 85 -19.23 -17.92 4.60
C VAL A 85 -19.56 -17.56 6.04
N HIS A 86 -18.63 -16.86 6.68
CA HIS A 86 -18.75 -16.36 8.05
C HIS A 86 -18.48 -14.86 8.05
N TRP A 87 -19.36 -14.10 8.69
CA TRP A 87 -19.21 -12.66 8.86
C TRP A 87 -18.58 -12.37 10.22
N ALA A 88 -17.50 -11.59 10.24
CA ALA A 88 -16.83 -11.16 11.45
C ALA A 88 -16.80 -9.63 11.52
N LEU A 89 -17.47 -9.08 12.52
CA LEU A 89 -17.52 -7.64 12.78
C LEU A 89 -16.15 -7.10 13.18
N ASP A 90 -15.39 -7.87 13.96
CA ASP A 90 -14.11 -7.45 14.52
C ASP A 90 -13.09 -8.60 14.65
N ALA A 91 -11.90 -8.24 15.14
CA ALA A 91 -10.81 -9.17 15.39
C ALA A 91 -11.18 -10.31 16.37
N ASP A 92 -11.97 -10.03 17.40
CA ASP A 92 -12.26 -10.99 18.46
C ASP A 92 -13.28 -12.04 17.97
N GLU A 93 -14.26 -11.61 17.18
CA GLU A 93 -15.17 -12.50 16.47
C GLU A 93 -14.46 -13.35 15.41
N ALA A 94 -13.60 -12.76 14.58
CA ALA A 94 -12.83 -13.51 13.59
C ALA A 94 -11.95 -14.58 14.25
N ASN A 95 -11.24 -14.22 15.33
CA ASN A 95 -10.42 -15.17 16.09
C ASN A 95 -11.27 -16.30 16.69
N ARG A 96 -12.46 -16.00 17.25
CA ARG A 96 -13.39 -17.03 17.77
C ARG A 96 -13.85 -17.97 16.67
N ILE A 97 -14.24 -17.45 15.50
CA ILE A 97 -14.70 -18.26 14.36
C ILE A 97 -13.58 -19.19 13.90
N VAL A 98 -12.40 -18.66 13.59
CA VAL A 98 -11.27 -19.47 13.11
C VAL A 98 -10.84 -20.52 14.14
N THR A 99 -10.71 -20.13 15.42
CA THR A 99 -10.36 -21.08 16.49
C THR A 99 -11.37 -22.21 16.62
N ARG A 100 -12.67 -21.90 16.53
CA ARG A 100 -13.74 -22.90 16.56
C ARG A 100 -13.62 -23.86 15.37
N LEU A 101 -13.46 -23.34 14.15
CA LEU A 101 -13.34 -24.16 12.93
C LEU A 101 -12.14 -25.11 12.99
N VAL A 102 -10.99 -24.66 13.50
CA VAL A 102 -9.84 -25.54 13.71
C VAL A 102 -10.12 -26.61 14.77
N ARG A 103 -10.78 -26.27 15.87
CA ARG A 103 -11.11 -27.25 16.92
C ARG A 103 -12.10 -28.32 16.45
N GLU A 104 -13.03 -27.95 15.57
CA GLU A 104 -14.00 -28.88 14.99
C GLU A 104 -13.34 -29.98 14.15
N THR A 105 -12.13 -29.75 13.61
CA THR A 105 -11.36 -30.80 12.91
C THR A 105 -10.59 -31.72 13.85
N GLY A 106 -10.43 -31.33 15.13
CA GLY A 106 -9.59 -32.03 16.10
C GLY A 106 -8.09 -31.79 15.95
N GLU A 107 -7.66 -30.94 15.02
CA GLU A 107 -6.26 -30.64 14.78
C GLU A 107 -5.71 -29.59 15.76
N THR A 108 -4.43 -29.71 16.11
CA THR A 108 -3.71 -28.77 16.99
C THR A 108 -2.60 -28.03 16.26
N GLU A 109 -2.40 -28.29 14.97
CA GLU A 109 -1.41 -27.63 14.12
C GLU A 109 -2.08 -27.12 12.84
N VAL A 110 -1.73 -25.90 12.42
CA VAL A 110 -2.20 -25.30 11.17
C VAL A 110 -1.04 -24.70 10.39
N VAL A 111 -1.11 -24.76 9.05
CA VAL A 111 -0.20 -24.00 8.18
C VAL A 111 -0.88 -22.73 7.71
N LYS A 112 -0.16 -21.61 7.67
CA LYS A 112 -0.73 -20.30 7.34
C LYS A 112 0.07 -19.57 6.28
N VAL A 113 -0.62 -19.18 5.21
CA VAL A 113 -0.11 -18.23 4.21
C VAL A 113 -0.01 -16.86 4.85
N LYS A 114 1.05 -16.11 4.54
CA LYS A 114 1.20 -14.73 4.97
C LYS A 114 -0.04 -13.91 4.62
N SER A 115 -0.64 -13.30 5.64
CA SER A 115 -1.81 -12.44 5.48
C SER A 115 -1.75 -11.28 6.46
N MET A 116 -1.89 -10.08 5.90
CA MET A 116 -1.97 -8.86 6.72
C MET A 116 -3.23 -8.87 7.60
N ALA A 117 -4.33 -9.47 7.14
CA ALA A 117 -5.58 -9.52 7.89
C ALA A 117 -5.46 -10.44 9.12
N THR A 118 -4.78 -11.57 9.00
CA THR A 118 -4.54 -12.45 10.15
C THR A 118 -3.57 -11.83 11.16
N GLN A 119 -2.61 -11.02 10.69
CA GLN A 119 -1.74 -10.23 11.57
C GLN A 119 -2.50 -9.06 12.23
N GLU A 120 -3.41 -8.41 11.50
CA GLU A 120 -4.29 -7.34 12.00
C GLU A 120 -5.10 -7.81 13.23
N ILE A 121 -5.61 -9.04 13.18
CA ILE A 121 -6.43 -9.61 14.26
C ILE A 121 -5.61 -10.37 15.32
N GLY A 122 -4.30 -10.58 15.12
CA GLY A 122 -3.46 -11.32 16.08
C GLY A 122 -3.80 -12.81 16.13
N LEU A 123 -4.05 -13.42 14.97
CA LEU A 123 -4.56 -14.77 14.87
C LEU A 123 -3.58 -15.81 15.43
N ASN A 124 -2.28 -15.63 15.23
CA ASN A 124 -1.27 -16.57 15.73
C ASN A 124 -1.31 -16.63 17.27
N GLU A 125 -1.41 -15.48 17.94
CA GLU A 125 -1.50 -15.38 19.38
C GLU A 125 -2.81 -15.94 19.92
N ALA A 126 -3.94 -15.68 19.23
CA ALA A 126 -5.24 -16.24 19.60
C ALA A 126 -5.26 -17.77 19.50
N LEU A 127 -4.72 -18.33 18.41
CA LEU A 127 -4.59 -19.78 18.23
C LEU A 127 -3.64 -20.39 19.27
N ALA A 128 -2.50 -19.76 19.54
CA ALA A 128 -1.56 -20.24 20.55
C ALA A 128 -2.22 -20.27 21.95
N GLY A 129 -2.97 -19.24 22.32
CA GLY A 129 -3.75 -19.21 23.57
C GLY A 129 -4.85 -20.28 23.62
N ALA A 130 -5.29 -20.78 22.46
CA ALA A 130 -6.24 -21.87 22.33
C ALA A 130 -5.59 -23.27 22.29
N GLY A 131 -4.25 -23.36 22.38
CA GLY A 131 -3.49 -24.61 22.28
C GLY A 131 -3.19 -25.07 20.86
N ILE A 132 -3.39 -24.21 19.86
CA ILE A 132 -3.19 -24.50 18.43
C ILE A 132 -1.92 -23.82 17.95
N ARG A 133 -1.02 -24.58 17.32
CA ARG A 133 0.23 -24.08 16.78
C ARG A 133 0.07 -23.67 15.31
N ALA A 134 0.24 -22.38 15.03
CA ALA A 134 0.24 -21.86 13.67
C ALA A 134 1.66 -21.79 13.11
N TYR A 135 1.86 -22.31 11.90
CA TYR A 135 3.12 -22.29 11.16
C TYR A 135 3.04 -21.27 10.02
N GLU A 136 3.87 -20.24 10.04
CA GLU A 136 4.00 -19.33 8.90
C GLU A 136 4.71 -20.02 7.74
N THR A 137 4.17 -19.88 6.54
CA THR A 137 4.71 -20.58 5.37
C THR A 137 5.45 -19.69 4.39
N ASP A 138 5.32 -18.36 4.53
CA ASP A 138 6.13 -17.35 3.85
C ASP A 138 7.52 -17.30 4.47
N LEU A 139 8.58 -17.25 3.67
CA LEU A 139 9.94 -17.28 4.19
C LEU A 139 10.24 -16.12 5.15
N ALA A 140 9.79 -14.92 4.82
CA ALA A 140 10.04 -13.74 5.65
C ALA A 140 9.20 -13.75 6.92
N GLU A 141 7.94 -14.21 6.88
CA GLU A 141 7.15 -14.41 8.10
C GLU A 141 7.70 -15.55 8.97
N LEU A 142 8.20 -16.64 8.37
CA LEU A 142 8.88 -17.71 9.12
C LEU A 142 10.10 -17.17 9.86
N ILE A 143 10.91 -16.34 9.21
CA ILE A 143 12.06 -15.68 9.87
C ILE A 143 11.60 -14.84 11.06
N VAL A 144 10.53 -14.05 10.90
CA VAL A 144 9.95 -13.21 11.96
C VAL A 144 9.42 -14.08 13.11
N GLN A 145 8.69 -15.15 12.79
CA GLN A 145 8.13 -16.10 13.75
C GLN A 145 9.23 -16.78 14.57
N LEU A 146 10.23 -17.37 13.90
CA LEU A 146 11.37 -18.00 14.57
C LEU A 146 12.18 -17.00 15.37
N GLY A 147 12.32 -15.77 14.88
CA GLY A 147 13.04 -14.69 15.56
C GLY A 147 12.30 -14.07 16.74
N HIS A 148 11.06 -14.50 17.04
CA HIS A 148 10.17 -13.87 18.03
C HIS A 148 10.06 -12.35 17.84
N ASP A 149 9.92 -11.93 16.59
CA ASP A 149 9.95 -10.53 16.17
C ASP A 149 8.59 -10.09 15.60
N LEU A 150 8.49 -8.82 15.19
CA LEU A 150 7.34 -8.27 14.48
C LEU A 150 7.71 -7.96 13.01
N PRO A 151 6.76 -8.09 12.08
CA PRO A 151 6.99 -7.69 10.70
C PRO A 151 7.19 -6.18 10.60
N SER A 152 8.17 -5.74 9.80
CA SER A 152 8.46 -4.31 9.61
C SER A 152 8.10 -3.80 8.21
N HIS A 153 7.58 -4.64 7.32
CA HIS A 153 7.21 -4.28 5.96
C HIS A 153 6.08 -5.16 5.42
N ILE A 154 5.23 -4.60 4.57
CA ILE A 154 4.06 -5.31 4.01
C ILE A 154 4.49 -6.42 3.04
N LEU A 155 5.39 -6.14 2.09
CA LEU A 155 5.88 -7.14 1.13
C LEU A 155 6.97 -8.07 1.70
N VAL A 156 7.99 -7.52 2.38
CA VAL A 156 9.15 -8.27 2.89
C VAL A 156 9.23 -8.15 4.42
N PRO A 157 8.40 -8.87 5.20
CA PRO A 157 8.29 -8.77 6.66
C PRO A 157 9.63 -8.61 7.42
N ALA A 158 10.63 -9.40 7.04
CA ALA A 158 11.97 -9.43 7.62
C ALA A 158 12.99 -8.47 6.98
N ILE A 159 12.58 -7.44 6.23
CA ILE A 159 13.48 -6.51 5.50
C ILE A 159 14.54 -5.85 6.39
N HIS A 160 14.30 -5.79 7.70
CA HIS A 160 15.18 -5.21 8.68
C HIS A 160 16.32 -6.16 9.12
N ARG A 161 16.23 -7.46 8.81
CA ARG A 161 17.23 -8.49 9.13
C ARG A 161 18.17 -8.72 7.95
N ASN A 162 19.46 -8.89 8.24
CA ASN A 162 20.43 -9.31 7.23
C ASN A 162 20.59 -10.86 7.19
N ARG A 163 21.26 -11.37 6.16
CA ARG A 163 21.42 -12.82 5.92
C ARG A 163 22.13 -13.56 7.05
N SER A 164 23.14 -12.95 7.66
CA SER A 164 23.87 -13.58 8.77
C SER A 164 22.98 -13.69 10.02
N GLU A 165 22.15 -12.68 10.29
CA GLU A 165 21.13 -12.78 11.35
C GLU A 165 20.11 -13.87 11.07
N ILE A 166 19.66 -14.01 9.82
CA ILE A 166 18.71 -15.07 9.40
C ILE A 166 19.31 -16.46 9.63
N ARG A 167 20.55 -16.69 9.20
CA ARG A 167 21.29 -17.94 9.46
C ARG A 167 21.30 -18.28 10.94
N ASP A 168 21.62 -17.29 11.79
CA ASP A 168 21.76 -17.52 13.21
C ASP A 168 20.40 -17.79 13.88
N ILE A 169 19.31 -17.17 13.41
CA ILE A 169 17.93 -17.51 13.82
C ILE A 169 17.62 -18.95 13.45
N PHE A 170 17.88 -19.35 12.19
CA PHE A 170 17.60 -20.70 11.71
C PHE A 170 18.31 -21.77 12.53
N ARG A 171 19.61 -21.59 12.79
CA ARG A 171 20.43 -22.51 13.60
C ARG A 171 19.93 -22.68 15.03
N ARG A 172 19.38 -21.62 15.64
CA ARG A 172 18.90 -21.67 17.03
C ARG A 172 17.47 -22.21 17.15
N GLU A 173 16.58 -21.79 16.27
CA GLU A 173 15.14 -21.86 16.53
C GLU A 173 14.40 -22.92 15.71
N MET A 174 14.90 -23.32 14.52
CA MET A 174 14.17 -24.24 13.63
C MET A 174 13.86 -25.60 14.27
N ALA A 175 14.77 -26.12 15.09
CA ALA A 175 14.58 -27.40 15.77
C ALA A 175 13.38 -27.41 16.73
N ALA A 176 13.07 -26.26 17.35
CA ALA A 176 11.92 -26.13 18.25
C ALA A 176 10.57 -26.13 17.51
N TRP A 177 10.60 -25.89 16.19
CA TRP A 177 9.41 -25.82 15.34
C TRP A 177 9.27 -27.01 14.40
N GLY A 178 10.28 -27.87 14.27
CA GLY A 178 10.25 -29.05 13.42
C GLY A 178 11.64 -29.48 13.00
N ARG A 179 11.87 -29.59 11.69
CA ARG A 179 13.18 -29.99 11.15
C ARG A 179 14.27 -28.96 11.52
N PRO A 180 15.40 -29.37 12.12
CA PRO A 180 16.50 -28.45 12.43
C PRO A 180 17.15 -27.90 11.17
N ALA A 181 17.84 -26.76 11.32
CA ALA A 181 18.72 -26.25 10.26
C ALA A 181 19.86 -27.25 9.97
N PRO A 182 20.34 -27.34 8.71
CA PRO A 182 21.50 -28.18 8.38
C PRO A 182 22.74 -27.80 9.20
N GLU A 183 23.55 -28.80 9.57
CA GLU A 183 24.85 -28.56 10.17
C GLU A 183 25.73 -27.72 9.23
N GLY A 184 26.43 -26.73 9.78
CA GLY A 184 27.31 -25.87 8.98
C GLY A 184 26.61 -24.83 8.09
N LEU A 185 25.27 -24.70 8.11
CA LEU A 185 24.49 -23.77 7.27
C LEU A 185 25.14 -22.38 7.09
N ALA A 186 25.49 -21.96 5.87
CA ALA A 186 26.04 -20.62 5.62
C ALA A 186 24.94 -19.56 5.46
N ASP A 187 25.31 -18.30 5.23
CA ASP A 187 24.38 -17.18 4.99
C ASP A 187 24.16 -16.87 3.50
N SER A 188 24.49 -17.83 2.62
CA SER A 188 24.20 -17.74 1.19
C SER A 188 22.67 -17.83 0.96
N PRO A 189 22.09 -17.04 0.03
CA PRO A 189 20.65 -17.05 -0.18
C PRO A 189 20.08 -18.42 -0.55
N ALA A 190 20.82 -19.20 -1.35
CA ALA A 190 20.39 -20.53 -1.79
C ALA A 190 20.32 -21.52 -0.62
N GLU A 191 21.31 -21.52 0.27
CA GLU A 191 21.32 -22.42 1.43
C GLU A 191 20.24 -22.06 2.45
N LEU A 192 20.04 -20.76 2.72
CA LEU A 192 18.97 -20.30 3.62
C LEU A 192 17.59 -20.68 3.07
N ALA A 193 17.36 -20.46 1.77
CA ALA A 193 16.11 -20.83 1.12
C ALA A 193 15.89 -22.35 1.15
N GLU A 194 16.93 -23.15 0.91
CA GLU A 194 16.84 -24.61 0.94
C GLU A 194 16.53 -25.15 2.34
N ALA A 195 17.18 -24.60 3.38
CA ALA A 195 16.89 -24.96 4.76
C ALA A 195 15.42 -24.70 5.12
N ALA A 196 14.90 -23.52 4.79
CA ALA A 196 13.51 -23.17 5.01
C ALA A 196 12.56 -24.06 4.18
N ARG A 197 12.88 -24.33 2.91
CA ARG A 197 12.10 -25.21 2.03
C ARG A 197 11.95 -26.60 2.62
N LEU A 198 13.05 -27.21 3.09
CA LEU A 198 13.05 -28.53 3.70
C LEU A 198 12.25 -28.56 5.00
N HIS A 199 12.36 -27.51 5.82
CA HIS A 199 11.59 -27.39 7.07
C HIS A 199 10.08 -27.27 6.83
N LEU A 200 9.67 -26.37 5.93
CA LEU A 200 8.26 -26.16 5.63
C LEU A 200 7.64 -27.34 4.88
N ARG A 201 8.41 -28.08 4.06
CA ARG A 201 7.92 -29.26 3.33
C ARG A 201 7.31 -30.30 4.26
N ASP A 202 7.96 -30.56 5.40
CA ASP A 202 7.45 -31.52 6.38
C ASP A 202 6.09 -31.06 6.93
N LYS A 203 5.94 -29.76 7.19
CA LYS A 203 4.71 -29.16 7.72
C LYS A 203 3.57 -29.12 6.70
N PHE A 204 3.85 -28.81 5.44
CA PHE A 204 2.84 -28.87 4.38
C PHE A 204 2.26 -30.28 4.19
N LEU A 205 3.07 -31.32 4.39
CA LEU A 205 2.66 -32.71 4.21
C LEU A 205 1.93 -33.28 5.43
N SER A 206 2.14 -32.71 6.62
CA SER A 206 1.52 -33.19 7.86
C SER A 206 0.26 -32.42 8.27
N ALA A 207 0.17 -31.12 7.96
CA ALA A 207 -0.93 -30.27 8.42
C ALA A 207 -2.21 -30.51 7.62
N LYS A 208 -3.33 -30.75 8.32
CA LYS A 208 -4.65 -30.95 7.69
C LYS A 208 -5.51 -29.70 7.61
N VAL A 209 -5.12 -28.62 8.28
CA VAL A 209 -5.81 -27.32 8.20
C VAL A 209 -4.87 -26.26 7.66
N GLY A 210 -5.32 -25.60 6.59
CA GLY A 210 -4.68 -24.45 5.97
C GLY A 210 -5.44 -23.17 6.31
N ILE A 211 -4.72 -22.12 6.65
CA ILE A 211 -5.28 -20.78 6.83
C ILE A 211 -4.66 -19.86 5.78
N SER A 212 -5.48 -19.05 5.12
CA SER A 212 -5.01 -18.09 4.13
C SER A 212 -5.67 -16.72 4.29
N GLY A 213 -5.11 -15.73 3.60
CA GLY A 213 -5.86 -14.56 3.19
C GLY A 213 -6.12 -14.60 1.68
N ALA A 214 -6.53 -13.47 1.11
CA ALA A 214 -6.60 -13.30 -0.34
C ALA A 214 -6.17 -11.88 -0.73
N ASN A 215 -5.59 -11.74 -1.92
CA ASN A 215 -5.36 -10.45 -2.53
C ASN A 215 -6.67 -9.85 -3.05
N PHE A 216 -7.52 -10.69 -3.66
CA PHE A 216 -8.82 -10.33 -4.22
C PHE A 216 -9.86 -11.44 -4.02
N MET A 217 -11.13 -11.05 -4.01
CA MET A 217 -12.28 -11.96 -4.08
C MET A 217 -13.16 -11.53 -5.25
N VAL A 218 -13.43 -12.42 -6.20
CA VAL A 218 -14.25 -12.11 -7.38
C VAL A 218 -15.72 -12.41 -7.05
N ALA A 219 -16.52 -11.36 -6.90
CA ALA A 219 -17.92 -11.46 -6.48
C ALA A 219 -18.77 -12.31 -7.43
N GLU A 220 -18.49 -12.26 -8.75
CA GLU A 220 -19.33 -12.96 -9.73
C GLU A 220 -19.26 -14.49 -9.67
N THR A 221 -18.11 -15.04 -9.24
CA THR A 221 -17.88 -16.48 -9.22
C THR A 221 -17.62 -17.03 -7.83
N GLY A 222 -17.47 -16.19 -6.80
CA GLY A 222 -17.05 -16.66 -5.48
C GLY A 222 -15.57 -17.09 -5.45
N THR A 223 -14.75 -16.61 -6.40
CA THR A 223 -13.35 -17.03 -6.52
C THR A 223 -12.44 -16.19 -5.64
N LEU A 224 -11.55 -16.84 -4.90
CA LEU A 224 -10.47 -16.18 -4.19
C LEU A 224 -9.18 -16.22 -5.00
N VAL A 225 -8.36 -15.17 -4.86
CA VAL A 225 -7.13 -15.00 -5.63
C VAL A 225 -5.97 -14.62 -4.70
N VAL A 226 -4.91 -15.41 -4.77
CA VAL A 226 -3.61 -15.13 -4.11
C VAL A 226 -2.54 -15.02 -5.18
N VAL A 227 -1.73 -13.97 -5.08
CA VAL A 227 -0.53 -13.82 -5.90
C VAL A 227 0.71 -13.89 -5.00
N GLU A 228 1.72 -14.61 -5.45
CA GLU A 228 2.93 -14.86 -4.67
C GLU A 228 4.12 -15.27 -5.54
N SER A 229 5.32 -15.30 -4.94
CA SER A 229 6.58 -15.49 -5.66
C SER A 229 7.37 -16.74 -5.21
N GLU A 230 6.86 -17.52 -4.24
CA GLU A 230 7.61 -18.59 -3.57
C GLU A 230 7.04 -20.00 -3.78
N GLY A 231 5.78 -20.12 -4.23
CA GLY A 231 5.01 -21.35 -4.42
C GLY A 231 4.43 -21.94 -3.13
N ASN A 232 4.69 -21.33 -1.97
CA ASN A 232 4.25 -21.83 -0.66
C ASN A 232 2.76 -21.63 -0.42
N GLY A 233 2.19 -20.54 -0.92
CA GLY A 233 0.78 -20.22 -0.82
C GLY A 233 -0.04 -21.33 -1.44
N ARG A 234 0.32 -21.76 -2.66
CA ARG A 234 -0.37 -22.86 -3.34
C ARG A 234 -0.41 -24.14 -2.50
N MET A 235 0.69 -24.51 -1.84
CA MET A 235 0.73 -25.71 -1.00
C MET A 235 -0.21 -25.63 0.21
N CYS A 236 -0.32 -24.46 0.86
CA CYS A 236 -1.31 -24.22 1.91
C CYS A 236 -2.76 -24.28 1.42
N LEU A 237 -3.01 -23.92 0.16
CA LEU A 237 -4.35 -23.85 -0.41
C LEU A 237 -4.85 -25.22 -0.91
N THR A 238 -3.96 -26.14 -1.29
CA THR A 238 -4.34 -27.39 -1.98
C THR A 238 -4.09 -28.67 -1.18
N LEU A 239 -3.12 -28.70 -0.27
CA LEU A 239 -2.76 -29.92 0.46
C LEU A 239 -3.62 -30.19 1.71
N PRO A 240 -3.97 -29.17 2.52
CA PRO A 240 -4.81 -29.37 3.69
C PRO A 240 -6.24 -29.82 3.33
N GLU A 241 -6.85 -30.63 4.18
CA GLU A 241 -8.23 -31.09 4.01
C GLU A 241 -9.26 -29.98 4.32
N THR A 242 -8.93 -29.05 5.20
CA THR A 242 -9.77 -27.89 5.55
C THR A 242 -9.03 -26.59 5.24
N LEU A 243 -9.66 -25.70 4.47
CA LEU A 243 -9.14 -24.38 4.16
C LEU A 243 -10.00 -23.29 4.79
N ILE A 244 -9.38 -22.40 5.56
CA ILE A 244 -10.01 -21.23 6.18
C ILE A 244 -9.36 -19.96 5.64
N SER A 245 -10.10 -19.15 4.88
CA SER A 245 -9.62 -17.89 4.33
C SER A 245 -10.18 -16.70 5.10
N VAL A 246 -9.31 -15.88 5.68
CA VAL A 246 -9.68 -14.65 6.40
C VAL A 246 -9.36 -13.45 5.54
N VAL A 247 -10.39 -12.74 5.07
CA VAL A 247 -10.23 -11.67 4.07
C VAL A 247 -11.03 -10.44 4.48
N GLY A 248 -10.38 -9.28 4.41
CA GLY A 248 -11.06 -8.00 4.61
C GLY A 248 -12.13 -7.76 3.55
N ILE A 249 -13.30 -7.26 3.96
CA ILE A 249 -14.44 -7.02 3.05
C ILE A 249 -14.09 -6.10 1.89
N GLU A 250 -13.09 -5.21 2.05
CA GLU A 250 -12.65 -4.28 1.02
C GLU A 250 -11.92 -4.95 -0.15
N LYS A 251 -11.58 -6.24 -0.06
CA LYS A 251 -10.81 -6.97 -1.08
C LYS A 251 -11.64 -7.50 -2.25
N VAL A 252 -12.97 -7.37 -2.18
CA VAL A 252 -13.85 -7.79 -3.27
C VAL A 252 -13.61 -6.96 -4.54
N VAL A 253 -13.74 -7.62 -5.70
CA VAL A 253 -13.83 -7.03 -7.04
C VAL A 253 -15.07 -7.61 -7.74
N PRO A 254 -15.77 -6.85 -8.60
CA PRO A 254 -17.05 -7.31 -9.14
C PRO A 254 -16.95 -8.53 -10.07
N SER A 255 -15.95 -8.56 -10.96
CA SER A 255 -15.79 -9.55 -12.02
C SER A 255 -14.32 -9.90 -12.31
N TRP A 256 -14.09 -10.94 -13.10
CA TRP A 256 -12.78 -11.31 -13.64
C TRP A 256 -12.19 -10.23 -14.54
N GLN A 257 -13.04 -9.55 -15.33
CA GLN A 257 -12.59 -8.43 -16.15
C GLN A 257 -12.03 -7.30 -15.27
N ASP A 258 -12.69 -6.99 -14.15
CA ASP A 258 -12.19 -6.01 -13.20
C ASP A 258 -10.88 -6.47 -12.52
N LEU A 259 -10.70 -7.77 -12.30
CA LEU A 259 -9.48 -8.34 -11.71
C LEU A 259 -8.24 -8.16 -12.60
N GLU A 260 -8.40 -8.23 -13.92
CA GLU A 260 -7.26 -8.15 -14.87
C GLU A 260 -6.42 -6.88 -14.68
N ILE A 261 -7.08 -5.76 -14.35
CA ILE A 261 -6.45 -4.47 -14.07
C ILE A 261 -5.48 -4.62 -12.89
N PHE A 262 -5.93 -5.28 -11.82
CA PHE A 262 -5.12 -5.45 -10.62
C PHE A 262 -4.00 -6.46 -10.79
N LEU A 263 -4.17 -7.48 -11.64
CA LEU A 263 -3.09 -8.42 -12.00
C LEU A 263 -1.97 -7.74 -12.80
N GLN A 264 -2.24 -6.63 -13.48
CA GLN A 264 -1.21 -5.82 -14.14
C GLN A 264 -0.57 -4.81 -13.18
N LEU A 265 -1.37 -4.18 -12.32
CA LEU A 265 -0.94 -3.14 -11.38
C LEU A 265 -0.11 -3.67 -10.21
N LEU A 266 -0.57 -4.75 -9.57
CA LEU A 266 -0.02 -5.26 -8.32
C LEU A 266 1.43 -5.73 -8.48
N PRO A 267 1.77 -6.66 -9.39
CA PRO A 267 3.11 -7.26 -9.45
C PRO A 267 4.17 -6.24 -9.86
N ARG A 268 3.83 -5.36 -10.83
CA ARG A 268 4.71 -4.26 -11.26
C ARG A 268 5.00 -3.29 -10.12
N SER A 269 3.99 -3.01 -9.29
CA SER A 269 4.14 -2.07 -8.17
C SER A 269 4.82 -2.67 -6.94
N SER A 270 4.75 -3.98 -6.73
CA SER A 270 5.32 -4.66 -5.55
C SER A 270 6.73 -5.17 -5.80
N THR A 271 6.84 -6.17 -6.68
CA THR A 271 8.04 -6.97 -6.91
C THR A 271 8.76 -6.59 -8.20
N ALA A 272 8.18 -5.64 -8.95
CA ALA A 272 8.62 -5.23 -10.29
C ALA A 272 8.58 -6.38 -11.31
N GLU A 273 7.60 -7.27 -11.14
CA GLU A 273 7.32 -8.36 -12.06
C GLU A 273 6.22 -7.94 -13.04
N ARG A 274 6.24 -8.44 -14.28
CA ARG A 274 5.13 -8.22 -15.25
C ARG A 274 3.87 -8.99 -14.85
N MET A 275 4.07 -10.12 -14.19
CA MET A 275 3.08 -10.97 -13.53
C MET A 275 3.79 -11.77 -12.45
N ASN A 276 3.13 -12.06 -11.32
CA ASN A 276 3.74 -12.88 -10.27
C ASN A 276 4.00 -14.31 -10.79
N PRO A 277 5.09 -14.98 -10.33
CA PRO A 277 5.40 -16.36 -10.69
C PRO A 277 4.26 -17.35 -10.39
N TYR A 278 3.51 -17.10 -9.31
CA TYR A 278 2.37 -17.90 -8.92
C TYR A 278 1.14 -17.02 -8.74
N THR A 279 0.08 -17.33 -9.49
CA THR A 279 -1.27 -16.77 -9.31
C THR A 279 -2.21 -17.94 -9.05
N SER A 280 -2.60 -18.12 -7.80
CA SER A 280 -3.47 -19.22 -7.38
C SER A 280 -4.89 -18.71 -7.22
N THR A 281 -5.83 -19.38 -7.88
CA THR A 281 -7.26 -19.05 -7.84
C THR A 281 -8.06 -20.29 -7.49
N TRP A 282 -9.02 -20.18 -6.57
CA TRP A 282 -9.87 -21.30 -6.18
C TRP A 282 -11.30 -20.83 -5.93
N THR A 283 -12.25 -21.71 -6.23
CA THR A 283 -13.68 -21.45 -6.12
C THR A 283 -14.31 -22.65 -5.42
N GLY A 284 -14.73 -22.47 -4.17
CA GLY A 284 -15.43 -23.53 -3.44
C GLY A 284 -14.58 -24.79 -3.20
N THR A 285 -15.25 -25.94 -3.24
CA THR A 285 -14.66 -27.28 -3.04
C THR A 285 -14.91 -28.16 -4.26
N THR A 286 -13.96 -29.04 -4.58
CA THR A 286 -14.09 -30.04 -5.66
C THR A 286 -13.78 -31.42 -5.11
N ASP A 287 -14.64 -32.41 -5.40
CA ASP A 287 -14.44 -33.78 -4.92
C ASP A 287 -13.12 -34.37 -5.45
N GLY A 288 -12.27 -34.82 -4.52
CA GLY A 288 -10.98 -35.44 -4.83
C GLY A 288 -9.88 -34.47 -5.29
N ASP A 289 -10.13 -33.16 -5.34
CA ASP A 289 -9.15 -32.15 -5.73
C ASP A 289 -9.15 -30.96 -4.75
N GLY A 290 -8.12 -30.91 -3.90
CA GLY A 290 -7.94 -29.85 -2.91
C GLY A 290 -8.69 -30.08 -1.59
N PRO A 291 -8.99 -29.00 -0.84
CA PRO A 291 -9.68 -29.08 0.44
C PRO A 291 -11.08 -29.69 0.32
N ARG A 292 -11.42 -30.57 1.26
CA ARG A 292 -12.77 -31.14 1.43
C ARG A 292 -13.75 -30.13 2.01
N THR A 293 -13.25 -29.17 2.78
CA THR A 293 -14.06 -28.12 3.41
C THR A 293 -13.42 -26.77 3.17
N PHE A 294 -14.21 -25.80 2.73
CA PHE A 294 -13.78 -24.43 2.53
C PHE A 294 -14.61 -23.44 3.35
N HIS A 295 -13.93 -22.61 4.14
CA HIS A 295 -14.54 -21.53 4.90
C HIS A 295 -13.97 -20.18 4.47
N LEU A 296 -14.83 -19.21 4.20
CA LEU A 296 -14.49 -17.81 3.99
C LEU A 296 -14.96 -16.99 5.20
N VAL A 297 -14.03 -16.37 5.91
CA VAL A 297 -14.31 -15.39 6.98
C VAL A 297 -14.14 -13.99 6.42
N LEU A 298 -15.25 -13.28 6.24
CA LEU A 298 -15.32 -11.88 5.81
C LEU A 298 -15.11 -10.98 7.02
N LEU A 299 -14.04 -10.19 7.01
CA LEU A 299 -13.61 -9.35 8.12
C LEU A 299 -13.93 -7.87 7.85
N ASP A 300 -14.78 -7.27 8.68
CA ASP A 300 -15.00 -5.82 8.70
C ASP A 300 -13.89 -5.12 9.48
N ASN A 301 -13.86 -5.28 10.80
CA ASN A 301 -12.85 -4.71 11.72
C ASN A 301 -12.57 -3.22 11.47
N GLY A 302 -13.63 -2.42 11.29
CA GLY A 302 -13.59 -0.97 11.13
C GLY A 302 -13.56 -0.48 9.67
N ARG A 303 -13.71 -1.38 8.68
CA ARG A 303 -13.75 -1.04 7.26
C ARG A 303 -15.06 -0.34 6.89
N THR A 304 -16.19 -0.74 7.48
CA THR A 304 -17.49 -0.05 7.28
C THR A 304 -17.45 1.38 7.83
N ASP A 305 -16.83 1.59 9.00
CA ASP A 305 -16.64 2.94 9.56
C ASP A 305 -15.72 3.78 8.67
N THR A 306 -14.61 3.18 8.20
CA THR A 306 -13.69 3.80 7.25
C THR A 306 -14.40 4.18 5.95
N LEU A 307 -15.31 3.35 5.46
CA LEU A 307 -16.08 3.59 4.24
C LEU A 307 -16.99 4.82 4.37
N ALA A 308 -17.51 5.09 5.56
CA ALA A 308 -18.35 6.26 5.85
C ALA A 308 -17.58 7.59 5.79
N ASP A 309 -16.25 7.58 5.95
CA ASP A 309 -15.42 8.77 5.80
C ASP A 309 -15.14 9.04 4.31
N THR A 310 -15.79 10.06 3.73
CA THR A 310 -15.72 10.33 2.29
C THR A 310 -14.31 10.69 1.80
N VAL A 311 -13.44 11.21 2.68
CA VAL A 311 -12.03 11.48 2.37
C VAL A 311 -11.19 10.26 2.72
N GLY A 312 -11.38 9.72 3.93
CA GLY A 312 -10.60 8.62 4.48
C GLY A 312 -10.74 7.28 3.77
N ARG A 313 -11.93 6.98 3.21
CA ARG A 313 -12.26 5.73 2.52
C ARG A 313 -11.35 5.39 1.35
N GLN A 314 -10.64 6.38 0.80
CA GLN A 314 -9.61 6.14 -0.22
C GLN A 314 -8.59 5.08 0.23
N ALA A 315 -8.32 4.96 1.53
CA ALA A 315 -7.43 3.93 2.09
C ALA A 315 -7.88 2.49 1.79
N LEU A 316 -9.19 2.25 1.64
CA LEU A 316 -9.77 0.94 1.33
C LEU A 316 -9.51 0.50 -0.12
N ARG A 317 -9.05 1.40 -1.00
CA ARG A 317 -8.59 1.02 -2.34
C ARG A 317 -7.31 0.18 -2.31
N CYS A 318 -6.57 0.20 -1.20
CA CYS A 318 -5.22 -0.34 -1.13
C CYS A 318 -5.13 -1.84 -1.48
N ILE A 319 -4.34 -2.14 -2.52
CA ILE A 319 -4.01 -3.50 -2.94
C ILE A 319 -2.75 -4.08 -2.23
N ARG A 320 -2.24 -3.40 -1.20
CA ARG A 320 -1.09 -3.83 -0.37
C ARG A 320 0.22 -4.04 -1.15
N CYS A 321 0.44 -3.29 -2.23
CA CYS A 321 1.64 -3.41 -3.07
C CYS A 321 2.95 -2.88 -2.44
N SER A 322 2.89 -2.17 -1.32
CA SER A 322 4.04 -1.51 -0.65
C SER A 322 4.77 -0.39 -1.40
N ALA A 323 4.36 -0.01 -2.61
CA ALA A 323 5.01 1.08 -3.37
C ALA A 323 5.15 2.39 -2.56
N CYS A 324 4.13 2.74 -1.77
CA CYS A 324 4.17 3.92 -0.90
C CYS A 324 5.20 3.81 0.25
N LEU A 325 5.50 2.61 0.76
CA LEU A 325 6.53 2.40 1.78
C LEU A 325 7.91 2.65 1.17
N ASN A 326 8.17 2.04 0.01
CA ASN A 326 9.47 2.05 -0.66
C ASN A 326 9.89 3.42 -1.19
N VAL A 327 8.94 4.34 -1.41
CA VAL A 327 9.24 5.72 -1.82
C VAL A 327 9.31 6.69 -0.62
N CYS A 328 8.90 6.26 0.57
CA CYS A 328 8.71 7.17 1.69
C CYS A 328 10.02 7.45 2.43
N PRO A 329 10.50 8.71 2.48
CA PRO A 329 11.73 9.04 3.20
C PRO A 329 11.60 8.89 4.71
N VAL A 330 10.38 8.97 5.26
CA VAL A 330 10.15 8.76 6.70
C VAL A 330 10.27 7.27 7.05
N TYR A 331 9.64 6.40 6.25
CA TYR A 331 9.71 4.95 6.44
C TYR A 331 11.15 4.43 6.29
N GLU A 332 11.89 4.88 5.27
CA GLU A 332 13.30 4.49 5.05
C GLU A 332 14.17 4.75 6.29
N ARG A 333 13.87 5.81 7.06
CA ARG A 333 14.66 6.20 8.24
C ARG A 333 14.15 5.64 9.55
N ALA A 334 12.84 5.53 9.72
CA ALA A 334 12.22 5.10 10.98
C ALA A 334 11.91 3.59 11.03
N GLY A 335 11.86 2.92 9.87
CA GLY A 335 11.42 1.53 9.77
C GLY A 335 9.95 1.32 10.08
N GLY A 336 9.48 0.08 9.91
CA GLY A 336 8.06 -0.24 10.10
C GLY A 336 7.63 -0.34 11.55
N HIS A 337 8.50 -0.80 12.45
CA HIS A 337 8.15 -0.97 13.87
C HIS A 337 7.74 0.35 14.54
N ALA A 338 8.27 1.49 14.07
CA ALA A 338 7.92 2.80 14.61
C ALA A 338 6.44 3.17 14.45
N TYR A 339 5.71 2.52 13.53
CA TYR A 339 4.29 2.76 13.27
C TYR A 339 3.36 2.01 14.23
N GLY A 340 3.86 1.03 14.99
CA GLY A 340 3.07 0.28 15.99
C GLY A 340 1.83 -0.43 15.44
N SER A 341 1.92 -0.92 14.21
CA SER A 341 0.82 -1.55 13.49
C SER A 341 1.38 -2.53 12.46
N PRO A 342 0.65 -3.60 12.12
CA PRO A 342 1.01 -4.45 10.98
C PRO A 342 0.98 -3.67 9.66
N TYR A 343 0.31 -2.53 9.61
CA TYR A 343 0.38 -1.60 8.47
C TYR A 343 1.38 -0.48 8.78
N PRO A 344 2.64 -0.57 8.32
CA PRO A 344 3.60 0.52 8.44
C PRO A 344 3.56 1.48 7.24
N GLY A 345 4.35 2.55 7.34
CA GLY A 345 4.56 3.51 6.25
C GLY A 345 3.34 4.39 5.96
N PRO A 346 3.31 5.06 4.79
CA PRO A 346 2.26 6.03 4.48
C PRO A 346 0.84 5.45 4.49
N ILE A 347 0.64 4.22 3.99
CA ILE A 347 -0.67 3.56 4.07
C ILE A 347 -1.05 3.25 5.52
N GLY A 348 -0.09 2.81 6.33
CA GLY A 348 -0.26 2.59 7.76
C GLY A 348 -0.67 3.83 8.53
N ALA A 349 -0.09 4.97 8.15
CA ALA A 349 -0.34 6.28 8.75
C ALA A 349 -1.76 6.79 8.54
N ILE A 350 -2.46 6.31 7.50
CA ILE A 350 -3.85 6.67 7.22
C ILE A 350 -4.85 5.56 7.56
N LEU A 351 -4.47 4.28 7.42
CA LEU A 351 -5.40 3.18 7.61
C LEU A 351 -5.55 2.80 9.09
N THR A 352 -4.44 2.68 9.82
CA THR A 352 -4.47 2.28 11.24
C THR A 352 -5.37 3.18 12.08
N PRO A 353 -5.29 4.53 11.97
CA PRO A 353 -6.15 5.41 12.77
C PRO A 353 -7.63 5.33 12.39
N GLN A 354 -7.94 4.90 11.16
CA GLN A 354 -9.32 4.71 10.72
C GLN A 354 -9.90 3.37 11.22
N LEU A 355 -9.09 2.30 11.23
CA LEU A 355 -9.52 0.99 11.75
C LEU A 355 -9.58 0.94 13.29
N ARG A 356 -8.65 1.60 13.98
CA ARG A 356 -8.54 1.57 15.46
C ARG A 356 -9.14 2.80 16.15
N GLY A 357 -9.50 3.83 15.40
CA GLY A 357 -9.93 5.12 15.91
C GLY A 357 -8.76 6.01 16.37
N LEU A 358 -9.06 7.30 16.58
CA LEU A 358 -8.07 8.35 16.89
C LEU A 358 -7.90 8.66 18.38
N ALA A 359 -8.50 7.87 19.28
CA ALA A 359 -8.47 8.13 20.71
C ALA A 359 -7.09 7.84 21.35
N GLY A 360 -6.34 6.89 20.78
CA GLY A 360 -5.04 6.48 21.29
C GLY A 360 -3.90 7.42 20.91
N PRO A 361 -2.86 7.57 21.76
CA PRO A 361 -1.73 8.46 21.48
C PRO A 361 -0.89 7.99 20.29
N LEU A 362 -0.84 6.68 20.03
CA LEU A 362 -0.17 6.13 18.85
C LEU A 362 -0.95 6.53 17.60
N GLU A 363 -2.22 6.17 17.52
CA GLU A 363 -3.09 6.40 16.36
C GLU A 363 -3.19 7.89 16.01
N ALA A 364 -3.37 8.75 17.02
CA ALA A 364 -3.40 10.20 16.83
C ALA A 364 -2.05 10.79 16.33
N SER A 365 -0.93 10.11 16.57
CA SER A 365 0.39 10.55 16.11
C SER A 365 0.72 10.10 14.69
N LEU A 366 0.09 9.03 14.19
CA LEU A 366 0.40 8.43 12.90
C LEU A 366 0.18 9.36 11.69
N PRO A 367 -0.88 10.20 11.62
CA PRO A 367 -1.01 11.17 10.53
C PRO A 367 0.17 12.15 10.42
N TYR A 368 0.94 12.32 11.50
CA TYR A 368 2.13 13.17 11.53
C TYR A 368 3.42 12.44 11.13
N ALA A 369 3.38 11.13 10.88
CA ALA A 369 4.49 10.31 10.39
C ALA A 369 4.79 10.54 8.89
N SER A 370 4.75 11.80 8.43
CA SER A 370 4.90 12.17 7.03
C SER A 370 5.40 13.60 6.87
N SER A 371 6.29 13.80 5.90
CA SER A 371 6.73 15.12 5.43
C SER A 371 5.75 15.78 4.46
N LEU A 372 4.66 15.10 4.06
CA LEU A 372 3.70 15.53 3.04
C LEU A 372 4.33 15.80 1.66
N CYS A 373 5.41 15.10 1.30
CA CYS A 373 6.11 15.33 0.03
C CYS A 373 5.38 14.85 -1.24
N GLY A 374 4.22 14.17 -1.13
CA GLY A 374 3.45 13.72 -2.30
C GLY A 374 3.93 12.46 -3.01
N ALA A 375 5.18 12.01 -2.81
CA ALA A 375 5.75 10.88 -3.55
C ALA A 375 4.93 9.57 -3.44
N CYS A 376 4.29 9.33 -2.29
CA CYS A 376 3.43 8.17 -2.09
C CYS A 376 2.16 8.16 -2.95
N TYR A 377 1.62 9.35 -3.30
CA TYR A 377 0.53 9.49 -4.26
C TYR A 377 1.00 9.21 -5.68
N GLU A 378 2.15 9.77 -6.08
CA GLU A 378 2.72 9.59 -7.42
C GLU A 378 2.94 8.12 -7.78
N VAL A 379 3.37 7.30 -6.82
CA VAL A 379 3.64 5.86 -7.05
C VAL A 379 2.45 4.95 -6.80
N CYS A 380 1.33 5.43 -6.24
CA CYS A 380 0.22 4.57 -5.85
C CYS A 380 -0.50 4.02 -7.10
N PRO A 381 -0.55 2.68 -7.31
CA PRO A 381 -1.17 2.10 -8.51
C PRO A 381 -2.69 2.25 -8.55
N VAL A 382 -3.32 2.56 -7.42
CA VAL A 382 -4.78 2.73 -7.28
C VAL A 382 -5.14 4.14 -6.81
N ALA A 383 -4.26 5.11 -7.15
CA ALA A 383 -4.45 6.56 -7.02
C ALA A 383 -4.97 7.05 -5.64
N ILE A 384 -4.50 6.46 -4.55
CA ILE A 384 -4.81 6.94 -3.19
C ILE A 384 -4.04 8.24 -2.92
N ASP A 385 -4.73 9.35 -2.72
CA ASP A 385 -4.13 10.61 -2.28
C ASP A 385 -3.85 10.55 -0.77
N ILE A 386 -2.76 9.87 -0.42
CA ILE A 386 -2.34 9.73 0.98
C ILE A 386 -2.08 11.11 1.63
N PRO A 387 -1.42 12.09 0.97
CA PRO A 387 -1.29 13.45 1.51
C PRO A 387 -2.61 14.09 1.94
N GLU A 388 -3.65 14.04 1.09
CA GLU A 388 -4.98 14.56 1.41
C GLU A 388 -5.55 13.89 2.67
N VAL A 389 -5.53 12.55 2.71
CA VAL A 389 -6.05 11.79 3.85
C VAL A 389 -5.24 12.07 5.14
N LEU A 390 -3.92 12.26 5.04
CA LEU A 390 -3.10 12.65 6.19
C LEU A 390 -3.53 14.02 6.74
N VAL A 391 -3.76 15.02 5.88
CA VAL A 391 -4.21 16.35 6.31
C VAL A 391 -5.59 16.28 6.95
N HIS A 392 -6.51 15.55 6.32
CA HIS A 392 -7.84 15.28 6.87
C HIS A 392 -7.76 14.66 8.26
N LEU A 393 -6.99 13.58 8.44
CA LEU A 393 -6.85 12.94 9.76
C LEU A 393 -6.15 13.85 10.79
N ARG A 394 -5.19 14.68 10.39
CA ARG A 394 -4.60 15.71 11.29
C ARG A 394 -5.63 16.73 11.74
N GLU A 395 -6.51 17.17 10.84
CA GLU A 395 -7.63 18.04 11.20
C GLU A 395 -8.55 17.34 12.21
N ARG A 396 -8.90 16.07 11.97
CA ARG A 396 -9.72 15.27 12.90
C ARG A 396 -9.08 15.15 14.28
N VAL A 397 -7.76 14.92 14.37
CA VAL A 397 -7.03 14.87 15.65
C VAL A 397 -7.13 16.20 16.39
N VAL A 398 -7.03 17.34 15.69
CA VAL A 398 -6.96 18.67 16.33
C VAL A 398 -8.35 19.24 16.64
N GLN A 399 -9.27 19.18 15.67
CA GLN A 399 -10.59 19.82 15.73
C GLN A 399 -11.69 18.87 16.22
N GLY A 400 -11.46 17.56 16.22
CA GLY A 400 -12.50 16.60 16.52
C GLY A 400 -13.55 16.53 15.40
N GLY A 401 -14.81 16.33 15.77
CA GLY A 401 -15.95 16.31 14.85
C GLY A 401 -16.67 14.96 14.76
N PRO A 402 -17.67 14.82 13.87
CA PRO A 402 -18.45 13.59 13.72
C PRO A 402 -17.61 12.47 13.09
N VAL A 403 -17.51 11.31 13.74
CA VAL A 403 -16.92 10.07 13.20
C VAL A 403 -17.94 8.94 13.32
N THR A 404 -17.74 7.85 12.57
CA THR A 404 -18.42 6.58 12.82
C THR A 404 -17.43 5.66 13.54
N LEU A 405 -17.85 5.06 14.65
CA LEU A 405 -17.07 4.07 15.41
C LEU A 405 -18.00 2.93 15.83
N GLY A 406 -17.67 1.70 15.45
CA GLY A 406 -18.51 0.52 15.65
C GLY A 406 -19.91 0.70 15.05
N GLY A 407 -20.01 1.28 13.85
CA GLY A 407 -21.28 1.58 13.19
C GLY A 407 -22.08 2.74 13.82
N THR A 408 -21.60 3.33 14.92
CA THR A 408 -22.31 4.41 15.64
C THR A 408 -21.70 5.77 15.32
N ARG A 409 -22.54 6.75 14.96
CA ARG A 409 -22.11 8.14 14.79
C ARG A 409 -21.81 8.76 16.15
N THR A 410 -20.58 9.20 16.36
CA THR A 410 -20.11 9.85 17.59
C THR A 410 -19.29 11.11 17.27
N VAL A 411 -18.96 11.90 18.28
CA VAL A 411 -18.19 13.15 18.12
C VAL A 411 -16.86 13.04 18.84
N LEU A 412 -15.78 13.02 18.06
CA LEU A 412 -14.42 13.16 18.57
C LEU A 412 -14.26 14.56 19.16
N GLN A 413 -13.71 14.66 20.36
CA GLN A 413 -13.47 15.94 21.01
C GLN A 413 -12.19 16.59 20.47
N PRO A 414 -12.14 17.93 20.37
CA PRO A 414 -10.92 18.63 19.96
C PRO A 414 -9.74 18.36 20.90
N ALA A 415 -8.53 18.40 20.35
CA ALA A 415 -7.31 18.27 21.14
C ALA A 415 -7.20 19.38 22.22
N LYS A 416 -6.87 18.96 23.44
CA LYS A 416 -6.60 19.86 24.57
C LYS A 416 -5.24 20.55 24.40
N GLY A 417 -5.07 21.76 24.94
CA GLY A 417 -3.77 22.43 25.02
C GLY A 417 -3.38 23.38 23.88
N HIS A 418 -4.16 23.48 22.80
CA HIS A 418 -3.82 24.34 21.63
C HIS A 418 -4.65 25.63 21.54
N ALA A 419 -5.27 26.11 22.63
CA ALA A 419 -6.17 27.28 22.56
C ALA A 419 -5.45 28.57 22.09
N ALA A 420 -4.25 28.84 22.61
CA ALA A 420 -3.45 30.00 22.22
C ALA A 420 -2.98 29.91 20.76
N GLU A 421 -2.52 28.74 20.33
CA GLU A 421 -2.12 28.49 18.93
C GLU A 421 -3.32 28.67 17.97
N ARG A 422 -4.49 28.11 18.32
CA ARG A 422 -5.72 28.30 17.53
C ARG A 422 -6.12 29.78 17.45
N ALA A 423 -6.03 30.53 18.54
CA ALA A 423 -6.30 31.96 18.54
C ALA A 423 -5.30 32.74 17.66
N ALA A 424 -4.02 32.41 17.75
CA ALA A 424 -2.97 33.03 16.93
C ALA A 424 -3.16 32.72 15.44
N MET A 425 -3.47 31.48 15.07
CA MET A 425 -3.73 31.08 13.68
C MET A 425 -5.00 31.73 13.13
N ARG A 426 -6.07 31.85 13.93
CA ARG A 426 -7.29 32.60 13.54
C ARG A 426 -7.01 34.08 13.32
N ALA A 427 -6.23 34.70 14.21
CA ALA A 427 -5.81 36.10 14.05
C ALA A 427 -4.95 36.29 12.79
N ALA A 428 -4.00 35.37 12.53
CA ALA A 428 -3.19 35.39 11.32
C ALA A 428 -4.05 35.24 10.05
N GLY A 429 -5.01 34.30 10.04
CA GLY A 429 -5.97 34.12 8.96
C GLY A 429 -6.77 35.40 8.70
N TRP A 430 -7.33 36.00 9.75
CA TRP A 430 -8.04 37.28 9.64
C TRP A 430 -7.15 38.38 9.04
N VAL A 431 -5.89 38.52 9.48
CA VAL A 431 -4.95 39.50 8.92
C VAL A 431 -4.69 39.24 7.44
N PHE A 432 -4.50 37.98 7.03
CA PHE A 432 -4.24 37.63 5.64
C PHE A 432 -5.46 37.81 4.74
N ASP A 433 -6.66 37.57 5.25
CA ASP A 433 -7.92 37.77 4.52
C ASP A 433 -8.32 39.25 4.36
N HIS A 434 -7.69 40.16 5.12
CA HIS A 434 -7.96 41.59 5.08
C HIS A 434 -6.75 42.37 4.53
N PRO A 435 -6.71 42.68 3.21
CA PRO A 435 -5.57 43.34 2.58
C PRO A 435 -5.12 44.65 3.24
N GLY A 436 -6.04 45.41 3.83
CA GLY A 436 -5.75 46.63 4.57
C GLY A 436 -5.03 46.37 5.91
N ALA A 437 -5.47 45.35 6.66
CA ALA A 437 -4.82 44.92 7.90
C ALA A 437 -3.41 44.38 7.61
N LEU A 438 -3.28 43.51 6.60
CA LEU A 438 -1.97 42.99 6.16
C LEU A 438 -1.01 44.12 5.76
N ARG A 439 -1.47 45.08 4.96
CA ARG A 439 -0.66 46.23 4.53
C ARG A 439 -0.21 47.07 5.73
N THR A 440 -1.11 47.32 6.67
CA THR A 440 -0.80 48.06 7.90
C THR A 440 0.22 47.32 8.75
N GLY A 441 0.04 46.00 8.92
CA GLY A 441 0.99 45.13 9.63
C GLY A 441 2.38 45.11 8.98
N MET A 442 2.45 45.00 7.65
CA MET A 442 3.72 45.06 6.90
C MET A 442 4.43 46.41 7.07
N ARG A 443 3.70 47.52 7.00
CA ARG A 443 4.26 48.87 7.22
C ARG A 443 4.74 49.07 8.65
N LEU A 444 3.99 48.55 9.63
CA LEU A 444 4.40 48.57 11.03
C LEU A 444 5.68 47.76 11.23
N ALA A 445 5.75 46.53 10.71
CA ALA A 445 6.94 45.68 10.77
C ALA A 445 8.18 46.34 10.15
N ALA A 446 8.03 47.00 8.99
CA ALA A 446 9.11 47.73 8.33
C ALA A 446 9.60 48.95 9.15
N ARG A 447 8.68 49.65 9.83
CA ARG A 447 9.00 50.77 10.73
C ARG A 447 9.68 50.29 12.00
N THR A 448 9.27 49.15 12.54
CA THR A 448 9.84 48.57 13.76
C THR A 448 11.03 47.65 13.50
N ARG A 449 11.52 47.52 12.25
CA ARG A 449 12.56 46.55 11.85
C ARG A 449 13.79 46.50 12.75
N ARG A 450 14.22 47.64 13.32
CA ARG A 450 15.38 47.73 14.23
C ARG A 450 15.14 47.08 15.60
N LEU A 451 13.89 46.83 15.94
CA LEU A 451 13.44 46.22 17.20
C LEU A 451 13.09 44.73 17.04
N HIS A 452 13.13 44.19 15.82
CA HIS A 452 12.85 42.77 15.61
C HIS A 452 14.04 41.92 16.11
N PRO A 453 13.78 40.92 16.96
CA PRO A 453 14.85 40.09 17.48
C PRO A 453 15.41 39.19 16.37
N ARG A 454 16.72 38.93 16.39
CA ARG A 454 17.35 37.95 15.48
C ARG A 454 16.92 36.51 15.76
N ARG A 455 16.43 36.23 16.97
CA ARG A 455 15.97 34.91 17.42
C ARG A 455 14.59 35.02 18.04
N LEU A 456 13.73 34.05 17.77
CA LEU A 456 12.38 34.04 18.35
C LEU A 456 12.45 33.79 19.87
N PRO A 457 11.71 34.56 20.69
CA PRO A 457 11.60 34.31 22.12
C PRO A 457 10.63 33.14 22.42
N GLY A 458 10.67 32.67 23.67
CA GLY A 458 9.74 31.65 24.18
C GLY A 458 9.72 30.35 23.36
N PRO A 459 8.54 29.81 22.98
CA PRO A 459 8.43 28.54 22.24
C PRO A 459 9.07 28.58 20.85
N GLY A 460 9.25 29.77 20.26
CA GLY A 460 9.94 29.92 18.97
C GLY A 460 11.47 29.73 19.06
N ARG A 461 12.06 29.70 20.27
CA ARG A 461 13.51 29.50 20.47
C ARG A 461 14.01 28.20 19.83
N ALA A 462 13.19 27.15 19.86
CA ALA A 462 13.52 25.86 19.27
C ALA A 462 13.69 25.97 17.74
N TRP A 463 12.84 26.76 17.08
CA TRP A 463 12.95 27.05 15.66
C TRP A 463 14.20 27.86 15.34
N SER A 464 14.52 28.87 16.16
CA SER A 464 15.74 29.69 15.99
C SER A 464 17.03 29.04 16.52
N ARG A 465 17.04 27.74 16.83
CA ARG A 465 18.24 27.03 17.31
C ARG A 465 19.27 26.81 16.21
N THR A 466 18.80 26.66 14.96
CA THR A 466 19.65 26.37 13.79
C THR A 466 19.54 27.43 12.69
N ARG A 467 18.79 28.51 12.93
CA ARG A 467 18.52 29.58 11.96
C ARG A 467 18.21 30.89 12.69
N ASP A 468 18.56 32.00 12.07
CA ASP A 468 18.12 33.33 12.52
C ASP A 468 16.83 33.73 11.79
N LEU A 469 16.09 34.68 12.35
CA LEU A 469 14.98 35.31 11.65
C LEU A 469 15.50 36.15 10.48
N PRO A 470 14.83 36.11 9.31
CA PRO A 470 15.20 36.96 8.18
C PRO A 470 15.06 38.44 8.58
N GLU A 471 15.97 39.27 8.08
CA GLU A 471 15.89 40.72 8.29
C GLU A 471 14.63 41.29 7.63
N VAL A 472 13.88 42.09 8.38
CA VAL A 472 12.66 42.72 7.86
C VAL A 472 13.07 43.88 6.93
N PRO A 473 12.67 43.85 5.64
CA PRO A 473 13.04 44.89 4.69
C PRO A 473 12.42 46.25 5.06
N ALA A 474 13.04 47.34 4.58
CA ALA A 474 12.63 48.71 4.89
C ALA A 474 11.27 49.12 4.29
N GLU A 475 10.82 48.40 3.25
CA GLU A 475 9.53 48.59 2.61
C GLU A 475 8.99 47.23 2.13
N SER A 476 7.67 47.12 1.93
CA SER A 476 7.06 45.92 1.39
C SER A 476 7.34 45.80 -0.12
N PHE A 477 7.33 44.58 -0.67
CA PHE A 477 7.47 44.39 -2.12
C PHE A 477 6.45 45.20 -2.93
N ARG A 478 5.20 45.31 -2.43
CA ARG A 478 4.15 46.10 -3.09
C ARG A 478 4.42 47.60 -3.06
N ASP A 479 4.84 48.14 -1.92
CA ASP A 479 5.18 49.57 -1.82
C ASP A 479 6.42 49.91 -2.68
N TRP A 480 7.45 49.03 -2.66
CA TRP A 480 8.61 49.14 -3.56
C TRP A 480 8.19 49.12 -5.02
N TRP A 481 7.33 48.17 -5.41
CA TRP A 481 6.85 48.02 -6.78
C TRP A 481 6.04 49.24 -7.24
N GLN A 482 5.16 49.78 -6.40
CA GLN A 482 4.44 51.01 -6.69
C GLN A 482 5.39 52.19 -6.88
N ARG A 483 6.36 52.36 -5.96
CA ARG A 483 7.35 53.43 -6.00
C ARG A 483 8.27 53.37 -7.23
N THR A 484 8.64 52.16 -7.69
CA THR A 484 9.64 51.98 -8.75
C THR A 484 9.05 51.66 -10.13
N ARG A 485 7.84 51.09 -10.19
CA ARG A 485 7.21 50.61 -11.44
C ARG A 485 5.73 50.93 -11.59
N GLY A 486 5.06 51.49 -10.58
CA GLY A 486 3.61 51.66 -10.55
C GLY A 486 3.16 53.12 -10.40
N MET A 487 3.30 53.90 -11.48
CA MET A 487 2.45 55.01 -11.96
C MET A 487 3.23 55.85 -12.99
N SER A 488 3.50 55.27 -14.16
CA SER A 488 3.70 56.02 -15.40
C SER A 488 2.37 56.08 -16.15
N SER A 489 1.39 56.79 -15.60
CA SER A 489 0.17 57.16 -16.31
C SER A 489 0.02 58.68 -16.22
N GLY A 490 0.49 59.37 -17.25
CA GLY A 490 -0.03 60.64 -17.73
C GLY A 490 0.11 61.87 -16.81
N ARG A 491 1.22 62.59 -16.93
CA ARG A 491 1.18 64.06 -16.98
C ARG A 491 2.00 64.52 -18.16
N GLY A 492 1.33 65.18 -19.09
CA GLY A 492 1.88 65.69 -20.33
C GLY A 492 2.72 66.97 -20.15
N THR A 493 3.05 67.52 -21.32
CA THR A 493 4.06 68.55 -21.64
C THR A 493 5.47 67.94 -21.70
N SER A 494 6.19 68.00 -22.81
CA SER A 494 6.36 69.14 -23.72
C SER A 494 6.64 68.71 -25.17
N ALA A 495 6.26 69.59 -26.08
CA ALA A 495 6.40 69.49 -27.53
C ALA A 495 7.86 69.33 -28.00
N GLU A 496 8.03 68.61 -29.11
CA GLU A 496 9.14 68.84 -30.05
C GLU A 496 8.62 68.89 -31.50
N PRO A 497 9.30 69.63 -32.39
CA PRO A 497 8.77 70.05 -33.70
C PRO A 497 8.97 68.99 -34.78
N GLY A 498 8.11 69.03 -35.78
CA GLY A 498 7.99 68.01 -36.80
C GLY A 498 9.15 67.87 -37.79
N VAL A 499 9.25 66.68 -38.36
CA VAL A 499 9.89 66.40 -39.66
C VAL A 499 9.02 65.40 -40.43
N ALA A 500 8.63 65.84 -41.63
CA ALA A 500 8.05 65.22 -42.82
C ALA A 500 7.49 63.77 -42.83
N ALA A 501 6.30 63.64 -43.44
CA ALA A 501 5.64 62.43 -43.96
C ALA A 501 6.38 61.89 -45.23
N GLU A 502 6.29 60.64 -45.69
CA GLU A 502 5.18 59.71 -46.04
C GLU A 502 5.79 58.33 -46.47
N PRO A 503 5.06 57.30 -46.98
CA PRO A 503 3.77 56.69 -46.58
C PRO A 503 3.84 55.13 -46.59
N GLY A 504 2.77 54.42 -46.15
CA GLY A 504 2.68 52.97 -46.43
C GLY A 504 1.64 52.12 -45.68
N THR A 505 0.36 52.37 -45.94
CA THR A 505 -0.68 51.36 -46.27
C THR A 505 -1.19 50.31 -45.25
N ALA A 506 -2.52 50.36 -45.11
CA ALA A 506 -3.53 49.32 -44.84
C ALA A 506 -3.71 48.73 -43.43
N ALA A 507 -4.80 49.19 -42.81
CA ALA A 507 -5.62 48.49 -41.83
C ALA A 507 -6.51 47.43 -42.50
N GLU A 508 -6.96 46.43 -41.73
CA GLU A 508 -8.38 45.98 -41.57
C GLU A 508 -8.48 44.62 -40.81
N PRO A 509 -9.65 44.18 -40.29
CA PRO A 509 -10.14 44.57 -38.96
C PRO A 509 -10.56 43.36 -38.08
N GLY A 510 -10.96 43.62 -36.83
CA GLY A 510 -11.45 42.62 -35.88
C GLY A 510 -12.94 42.25 -36.03
N THR A 511 -13.35 41.19 -35.35
CA THR A 511 -14.73 40.86 -34.93
C THR A 511 -14.62 40.00 -33.66
N SER A 512 -15.01 40.49 -32.48
CA SER A 512 -16.35 40.52 -31.85
C SER A 512 -16.95 39.14 -31.54
N SER A 513 -17.08 38.90 -30.24
CA SER A 513 -17.76 37.79 -29.56
C SER A 513 -19.29 37.91 -29.59
N GLY A 514 -19.99 36.77 -29.62
CA GLY A 514 -21.42 36.63 -29.37
C GLY A 514 -21.82 35.15 -29.13
N PRO A 515 -22.71 34.84 -28.16
CA PRO A 515 -23.00 33.46 -27.72
C PRO A 515 -24.30 32.88 -28.30
N GLY A 516 -24.46 31.56 -28.25
CA GLY A 516 -25.72 30.87 -28.60
C GLY A 516 -25.73 29.40 -28.17
N THR A 517 -26.82 28.98 -27.52
CA THR A 517 -27.02 27.71 -26.82
C THR A 517 -27.83 26.66 -27.63
N THR A 518 -27.68 25.39 -27.19
CA THR A 518 -28.60 24.22 -27.25
C THR A 518 -28.89 23.49 -28.58
N SER A 519 -28.53 22.18 -28.63
CA SER A 519 -29.40 20.98 -28.83
C SER A 519 -28.54 19.75 -29.24
N GLY A 520 -28.66 18.59 -28.56
CA GLY A 520 -27.98 17.32 -28.91
C GLY A 520 -28.78 16.46 -29.91
N PRO A 521 -28.68 15.11 -29.91
CA PRO A 521 -27.51 14.23 -29.92
C PRO A 521 -27.38 13.46 -31.27
N GLY A 522 -26.20 12.94 -31.60
CA GLY A 522 -25.99 12.16 -32.84
C GLY A 522 -25.05 10.98 -32.62
N THR A 523 -25.59 9.77 -32.75
CA THR A 523 -24.87 8.50 -32.89
C THR A 523 -24.37 8.34 -34.33
N THR A 524 -23.11 7.95 -34.55
CA THR A 524 -22.70 7.26 -35.78
C THR A 524 -21.53 6.31 -35.54
N SER A 525 -21.72 5.12 -36.10
CA SER A 525 -20.87 3.95 -36.25
C SER A 525 -19.61 4.22 -37.12
N GLY A 526 -18.52 3.47 -36.88
CA GLY A 526 -17.43 3.27 -37.87
C GLY A 526 -17.89 2.37 -39.04
N PRO A 527 -16.99 1.83 -39.91
CA PRO A 527 -15.53 1.76 -39.82
C PRO A 527 -14.78 2.23 -41.09
N GLY A 528 -13.45 2.33 -41.03
CA GLY A 528 -12.60 2.61 -42.19
C GLY A 528 -11.21 2.00 -42.05
N THR A 529 -10.97 0.93 -42.79
CA THR A 529 -9.67 0.28 -43.03
C THR A 529 -8.80 1.12 -43.98
N THR A 530 -7.50 1.24 -43.71
CA THR A 530 -6.52 1.63 -44.73
C THR A 530 -5.25 0.79 -44.61
N SER A 531 -4.90 0.17 -45.74
CA SER A 531 -3.69 -0.61 -46.04
C SER A 531 -2.44 0.29 -46.16
N GLY A 532 -1.27 -0.28 -45.84
CA GLY A 532 0.06 0.34 -46.05
C GLY A 532 0.46 0.51 -47.52
N PRO A 533 1.72 0.94 -47.81
CA PRO A 533 2.85 -0.01 -47.79
C PRO A 533 4.22 0.59 -47.40
N GLY A 534 5.23 -0.28 -47.18
CA GLY A 534 6.65 0.10 -47.26
C GLY A 534 7.61 -0.73 -46.40
N THR A 535 8.19 -1.77 -47.00
CA THR A 535 9.21 -2.71 -46.47
C THR A 535 10.64 -2.15 -46.45
N THR A 536 11.44 -2.49 -45.44
CA THR A 536 12.90 -2.73 -45.59
C THR A 536 13.43 -3.75 -44.57
N SER A 537 13.89 -4.89 -45.12
CA SER A 537 15.10 -5.68 -44.84
C SER A 537 15.65 -5.86 -43.41
N GLY A 538 15.63 -7.11 -42.92
CA GLY A 538 16.48 -7.58 -41.80
C GLY A 538 17.75 -8.32 -42.26
N PRO A 539 18.60 -8.72 -41.30
CA PRO A 539 19.32 -10.00 -41.32
C PRO A 539 19.15 -10.70 -39.96
N GLY A 540 19.25 -12.02 -39.75
CA GLY A 540 19.58 -13.19 -40.53
C GLY A 540 19.59 -14.35 -39.51
N THR A 541 19.02 -15.50 -39.88
CA THR A 541 18.85 -16.68 -39.02
C THR A 541 20.14 -17.51 -38.93
N THR A 542 20.49 -17.98 -37.73
CA THR A 542 21.42 -19.11 -37.54
C THR A 542 20.64 -20.39 -37.21
N SER A 543 20.95 -21.42 -37.98
CA SER A 543 20.39 -22.77 -37.99
C SER A 543 20.91 -23.65 -36.84
N GLY A 544 20.03 -24.45 -36.24
CA GLY A 544 20.40 -25.58 -35.36
C GLY A 544 20.81 -26.83 -36.14
N PRO A 545 21.41 -27.85 -35.50
CA PRO A 545 21.60 -29.16 -36.09
C PRO A 545 20.50 -30.14 -35.65
N GLY A 546 20.12 -31.00 -36.59
CA GLY A 546 18.96 -31.86 -36.55
C GLY A 546 19.18 -33.26 -35.97
N THR A 547 18.05 -33.95 -35.85
CA THR A 547 17.87 -35.36 -35.52
C THR A 547 18.20 -36.28 -36.69
N THR A 548 18.84 -37.40 -36.43
CA THR A 548 18.98 -38.54 -37.35
C THR A 548 18.31 -39.79 -36.77
N SER A 549 17.70 -40.60 -37.64
CA SER A 549 17.02 -41.85 -37.28
C SER A 549 17.40 -42.99 -38.23
N GLY A 550 17.89 -44.09 -37.64
CA GLY A 550 17.82 -45.52 -38.07
C GLY A 550 18.78 -46.02 -39.18
N PRO A 551 18.86 -47.35 -39.46
CA PRO A 551 18.35 -48.54 -38.72
C PRO A 551 19.37 -49.73 -38.64
N GLY A 552 19.04 -50.83 -37.95
CA GLY A 552 19.75 -52.12 -38.15
C GLY A 552 19.62 -53.17 -37.04
N THR A 553 19.10 -54.35 -37.40
CA THR A 553 18.73 -55.53 -36.60
C THR A 553 19.82 -56.60 -36.46
N SER A 554 19.85 -57.30 -35.32
CA SER A 554 20.18 -58.73 -35.07
C SER A 554 20.33 -58.91 -33.54
N SER A 555 20.15 -60.03 -32.84
CA SER A 555 19.60 -61.38 -33.02
C SER A 555 19.82 -62.08 -31.66
N GLU A 556 18.85 -62.84 -31.13
CA GLU A 556 18.98 -64.02 -30.21
C GLU A 556 19.88 -63.91 -28.94
N GLN A 557 19.46 -64.28 -27.72
CA GLN A 557 19.17 -65.65 -27.29
C GLN A 557 18.45 -65.70 -25.92
N ARG A 558 17.89 -66.89 -25.69
CA ARG A 558 17.01 -67.40 -24.63
C ARG A 558 17.68 -67.62 -23.25
N GLY A 559 16.83 -67.75 -22.21
CA GLY A 559 17.09 -68.49 -20.95
C GLY A 559 16.56 -67.72 -19.73
N ASN A 560 15.32 -67.89 -19.26
CA ASN A 560 14.69 -68.98 -18.49
C ASN A 560 15.05 -69.03 -16.98
N ALA A 561 13.99 -69.27 -16.18
CA ALA A 561 13.91 -69.65 -14.75
C ALA A 561 14.19 -68.54 -13.70
N ARG A 562 13.19 -68.11 -12.89
CA ARG A 562 12.55 -68.76 -11.72
C ARG A 562 13.47 -68.92 -10.50
N GLY A 563 13.01 -68.42 -9.35
CA GLY A 563 13.35 -69.00 -8.04
C GLY A 563 13.72 -68.00 -6.95
N ASP A 564 12.69 -67.55 -6.21
CA ASP A 564 12.52 -67.46 -4.74
C ASP A 564 13.71 -67.41 -3.74
N ALA A 565 13.36 -66.78 -2.60
CA ALA A 565 13.96 -66.82 -1.24
C ALA A 565 15.13 -65.84 -1.01
N GLU A 566 15.15 -64.96 0.00
CA GLU A 566 14.42 -64.79 1.28
C GLU A 566 14.12 -63.31 1.56
#